data_AF-A0A661PR81-F1
#
_entry.id   AF-A0A661PR81-F1
#
_cell.length_a   1.000
_cell.length_b   1.000
_cell.length_c   1.000
_cell.angle_alpha   90.00
_cell.angle_beta   90.00
_cell.angle_gamma   90.00
#
_symmetry.space_group_name_H-M   'P 1'
#
loop_
_entity.id
_entity.type
_entity.pdbx_description
1 polymer ?
#
loop_
_entity_poly.entity_id
_entity_poly.type
_entity_poly.pdbx_seq_one_letter_code
_entity_poly.pdbx_strand_id
1 'polypeptide(L)'
;MVRQSMETEKIQEFKEMEWFGRRVQKARYTLSEHVIRLLVTGEFSIHDIETVLMTGRVLEERRNSKRATSYLVYGESNRKPLHVVCAADVNHCLVVLFAYPPALPIWKSPTERNISGEDKMTKSIGTCFFCGGELVEITVGNYYYRYEGQMIVVKNLPAILCQQCQEKYINADVGKKLNSLIDRRAFSGTETADVINYES
;
A
#
# COMPACT_ATOMS: atom_id res chain seq x y z
N MET A 1 0.97 20.82 -30.46
CA MET A 1 1.90 19.96 -29.70
C MET A 1 1.27 19.35 -28.46
N VAL A 2 0.55 20.11 -27.61
CA VAL A 2 -0.13 19.59 -26.39
C VAL A 2 -1.26 18.58 -26.68
N ARG A 3 -2.03 18.74 -27.76
CA ARG A 3 -3.12 17.81 -28.10
C ARG A 3 -2.63 16.40 -28.48
N GLN A 4 -1.50 16.30 -29.18
CA GLN A 4 -0.92 15.01 -29.60
C GLN A 4 -0.30 14.23 -28.43
N SER A 5 0.23 14.90 -27.41
CA SER A 5 0.75 14.23 -26.21
C SER A 5 -0.37 13.66 -25.34
N MET A 6 -1.45 14.42 -25.13
CA MET A 6 -2.63 13.96 -24.35
C MET A 6 -3.33 12.77 -24.99
N GLU A 7 -3.36 12.70 -26.32
CA GLU A 7 -3.98 11.60 -27.06
C GLU A 7 -3.15 10.31 -26.96
N THR A 8 -1.82 10.43 -26.97
CA THR A 8 -0.90 9.31 -26.81
C THR A 8 -0.94 8.74 -25.38
N GLU A 9 -1.00 9.59 -24.36
CA GLU A 9 -1.14 9.18 -22.95
C GLU A 9 -2.46 8.44 -22.70
N LYS A 10 -3.59 8.95 -23.24
CA LYS A 10 -4.89 8.26 -23.15
C LYS A 10 -4.90 6.90 -23.83
N ILE A 11 -4.23 6.77 -24.99
CA ILE A 11 -4.11 5.50 -25.70
C ILE A 11 -3.27 4.50 -24.88
N GLN A 12 -2.21 4.96 -24.22
CA GLN A 12 -1.40 4.11 -23.36
C GLN A 12 -2.17 3.65 -22.12
N GLU A 13 -2.84 4.56 -21.43
CA GLU A 13 -3.69 4.25 -20.27
C GLU A 13 -4.77 3.20 -20.61
N PHE A 14 -5.44 3.37 -21.76
CA PHE A 14 -6.44 2.40 -22.23
C PHE A 14 -5.86 1.00 -22.43
N LYS A 15 -4.63 0.89 -22.95
CA LYS A 15 -3.95 -0.41 -23.13
C LYS A 15 -3.58 -1.07 -21.80
N GLU A 16 -3.14 -0.30 -20.82
CA GLU A 16 -2.78 -0.85 -19.50
C GLU A 16 -4.01 -1.37 -18.76
N MET A 17 -5.11 -0.60 -18.71
CA MET A 17 -6.35 -1.04 -18.08
C MET A 17 -6.93 -2.29 -18.75
N GLU A 18 -6.90 -2.37 -20.08
CA GLU A 18 -7.32 -3.56 -20.82
C GLU A 18 -6.43 -4.78 -20.49
N TRP A 19 -5.12 -4.56 -20.31
CA TRP A 19 -4.21 -5.61 -19.87
C TRP A 19 -4.51 -6.06 -18.43
N PHE A 20 -4.72 -5.14 -17.48
CA PHE A 20 -5.10 -5.48 -16.10
C PHE A 20 -6.38 -6.30 -16.05
N GLY A 21 -7.44 -5.83 -16.73
CA GLY A 21 -8.74 -6.51 -16.78
C GLY A 21 -8.64 -7.93 -17.33
N ARG A 22 -7.85 -8.15 -18.41
CA ARG A 22 -7.61 -9.51 -18.95
C ARG A 22 -6.90 -10.44 -17.97
N ARG A 23 -6.01 -9.93 -17.13
CA ARG A 23 -5.30 -10.72 -16.11
C ARG A 23 -6.23 -11.10 -14.97
N VAL A 24 -7.05 -10.14 -14.51
CA VAL A 24 -8.08 -10.37 -13.49
C VAL A 24 -9.08 -11.42 -13.96
N GLN A 25 -9.65 -11.27 -15.16
CA GLN A 25 -10.64 -12.23 -15.71
C GLN A 25 -10.11 -13.67 -15.81
N LYS A 26 -8.80 -13.84 -16.00
CA LYS A 26 -8.15 -15.16 -16.08
C LYS A 26 -7.59 -15.64 -14.74
N ALA A 27 -7.86 -14.94 -13.64
CA ALA A 27 -7.25 -15.15 -12.32
C ALA A 27 -5.70 -15.25 -12.38
N ARG A 28 -5.07 -14.48 -13.28
CA ARG A 28 -3.62 -14.45 -13.51
C ARG A 28 -2.97 -13.27 -12.80
N TYR A 29 -3.13 -13.23 -11.49
CA TYR A 29 -2.50 -12.22 -10.65
C TYR A 29 -2.08 -12.78 -9.29
N THR A 30 -1.15 -12.09 -8.64
CA THR A 30 -0.71 -12.39 -7.28
C THR A 30 -0.92 -11.17 -6.40
N LEU A 31 -1.06 -11.40 -5.10
CA LEU A 31 -1.23 -10.37 -4.08
C LEU A 31 0.05 -10.32 -3.24
N SER A 32 0.55 -9.11 -2.99
CA SER A 32 1.61 -8.94 -2.00
C SER A 32 1.07 -9.19 -0.58
N GLU A 33 1.97 -9.49 0.35
CA GLU A 33 1.62 -9.62 1.77
C GLU A 33 0.97 -8.35 2.34
N HIS A 34 1.35 -7.17 1.82
CA HIS A 34 0.74 -5.91 2.23
C HIS A 34 -0.74 -5.82 1.88
N VAL A 35 -1.17 -6.38 0.75
CA VAL A 35 -2.59 -6.44 0.40
C VAL A 35 -3.33 -7.34 1.37
N ILE A 36 -2.76 -8.51 1.70
CA ILE A 36 -3.36 -9.46 2.65
C ILE A 36 -3.55 -8.81 4.03
N ARG A 37 -2.56 -8.06 4.53
CA ARG A 37 -2.66 -7.31 5.79
C ARG A 37 -3.76 -6.26 5.81
N LEU A 38 -4.15 -5.74 4.65
CA LEU A 38 -5.19 -4.72 4.54
C LEU A 38 -6.56 -5.34 4.30
N LEU A 39 -6.65 -6.49 3.63
CA LEU A 39 -7.92 -7.23 3.47
C LEU A 39 -8.50 -7.67 4.82
N VAL A 40 -7.66 -8.01 5.80
CA VAL A 40 -8.12 -8.39 7.15
C VAL A 40 -8.81 -7.26 7.92
N THR A 41 -8.67 -5.99 7.50
CA THR A 41 -9.43 -4.88 8.11
C THR A 41 -10.90 -4.90 7.70
N GLY A 42 -11.24 -5.59 6.59
CA GLY A 42 -12.58 -5.60 6.02
C GLY A 42 -12.99 -4.28 5.35
N GLU A 43 -12.08 -3.31 5.20
CA GLU A 43 -12.38 -2.04 4.53
C GLU A 43 -12.66 -2.20 3.03
N PHE A 44 -12.05 -3.21 2.41
CA PHE A 44 -12.25 -3.63 1.02
C PHE A 44 -12.00 -5.14 0.87
N SER A 45 -12.44 -5.69 -0.25
CA SER A 45 -12.35 -7.12 -0.60
C SER A 45 -11.55 -7.34 -1.88
N ILE A 46 -11.28 -8.61 -2.19
CA ILE A 46 -10.71 -9.00 -3.50
C ILE A 46 -11.60 -8.53 -4.64
N HIS A 47 -12.91 -8.67 -4.51
CA HIS A 47 -13.86 -8.22 -5.53
C HIS A 47 -13.75 -6.71 -5.80
N ASP A 48 -13.49 -5.90 -4.78
CA ASP A 48 -13.30 -4.46 -4.95
C ASP A 48 -12.01 -4.15 -5.73
N ILE A 49 -10.91 -4.86 -5.42
CA ILE A 49 -9.64 -4.75 -6.17
C ILE A 49 -9.85 -5.14 -7.64
N GLU A 50 -10.50 -6.28 -7.88
CA GLU A 50 -10.78 -6.77 -9.21
C GLU A 50 -11.65 -5.77 -10.00
N THR A 51 -12.68 -5.21 -9.36
CA THR A 51 -13.54 -4.18 -9.96
C THR A 51 -12.72 -2.97 -10.38
N VAL A 52 -11.86 -2.44 -9.50
CA VAL A 52 -10.99 -1.30 -9.83
C VAL A 52 -10.05 -1.61 -10.99
N LEU A 53 -9.45 -2.80 -11.02
CA LEU A 53 -8.52 -3.19 -12.09
C LEU A 53 -9.22 -3.47 -13.43
N MET A 54 -10.53 -3.70 -13.43
CA MET A 54 -11.33 -3.91 -14.64
C MET A 54 -11.97 -2.62 -15.18
N THR A 55 -12.40 -1.70 -14.31
CA THR A 55 -13.23 -0.54 -14.68
C THR A 55 -12.63 0.81 -14.32
N GLY A 56 -11.54 0.82 -13.56
CA GLY A 56 -10.88 2.03 -13.10
C GLY A 56 -10.08 2.77 -14.17
N ARG A 57 -9.18 3.64 -13.70
CA ARG A 57 -8.29 4.45 -14.53
C ARG A 57 -6.93 4.60 -13.87
N VAL A 58 -5.89 4.81 -14.65
CA VAL A 58 -4.53 5.00 -14.12
C VAL A 58 -4.39 6.45 -13.67
N LEU A 59 -4.07 6.67 -12.40
CA LEU A 59 -3.73 8.00 -11.89
C LEU A 59 -2.23 8.31 -12.03
N GLU A 60 -1.37 7.32 -11.82
CA GLU A 60 0.07 7.50 -11.86
C GLU A 60 0.76 6.31 -12.50
N GLU A 61 1.77 6.61 -13.31
CA GLU A 61 2.78 5.65 -13.75
C GLU A 61 4.08 5.93 -13.00
N ARG A 62 4.62 4.92 -12.32
CA ARG A 62 5.83 5.03 -11.51
C ARG A 62 6.92 4.15 -12.08
N ARG A 63 7.92 4.81 -12.67
CA ARG A 63 9.10 4.15 -13.22
C ARG A 63 10.19 4.06 -12.17
N ASN A 64 10.90 2.94 -12.15
CA ASN A 64 12.03 2.73 -11.28
C ASN A 64 13.14 2.02 -12.07
N SER A 65 14.39 2.47 -11.95
CA SER A 65 15.51 1.87 -12.69
C SER A 65 15.86 0.45 -12.25
N LYS A 66 15.39 0.02 -11.07
CA LYS A 66 15.69 -1.28 -10.45
C LYS A 66 14.46 -2.17 -10.29
N ARG A 67 13.26 -1.71 -10.65
CA ARG A 67 12.00 -2.45 -10.49
C ARG A 67 11.12 -2.26 -11.72
N ALA A 68 10.20 -3.18 -11.94
CA ALA A 68 9.17 -3.02 -12.98
C ALA A 68 8.37 -1.72 -12.75
N THR A 69 7.90 -1.12 -13.84
CA THR A 69 6.96 0.00 -13.79
C THR A 69 5.73 -0.42 -13.01
N SER A 70 5.31 0.42 -12.07
CA SER A 70 4.08 0.23 -11.33
C SER A 70 3.08 1.34 -11.63
N TYR A 71 1.81 1.01 -11.44
CA TYR A 71 0.68 1.89 -11.73
C TYR A 71 -0.14 2.07 -10.47
N LEU A 72 -0.55 3.31 -10.21
CA LEU A 72 -1.61 3.59 -9.25
C LEU A 72 -2.91 3.70 -10.02
N VAL A 73 -3.81 2.74 -9.80
CA VAL A 73 -5.14 2.71 -10.40
C VAL A 73 -6.16 3.22 -9.39
N TYR A 74 -7.04 4.10 -9.84
CA TYR A 74 -8.23 4.52 -9.10
C TYR A 74 -9.47 3.91 -9.71
N GLY A 75 -10.36 3.45 -8.84
CA GLY A 75 -11.73 3.13 -9.22
C GLY A 75 -12.64 3.17 -8.01
N GLU A 76 -13.91 2.86 -8.26
CA GLU A 76 -14.91 2.76 -7.23
C GLU A 76 -15.58 1.40 -7.30
N SER A 77 -15.79 0.80 -6.13
CA SER A 77 -16.62 -0.38 -5.97
C SER A 77 -17.68 -0.07 -4.91
N ASN A 78 -18.95 -0.33 -5.20
CA ASN A 78 -20.06 -0.03 -4.30
C ASN A 78 -20.06 1.43 -3.78
N ARG A 79 -19.70 2.41 -4.64
CA ARG A 79 -19.54 3.84 -4.30
C ARG A 79 -18.45 4.15 -3.28
N LYS A 80 -17.55 3.21 -3.00
CA LYS A 80 -16.37 3.42 -2.17
C LYS A 80 -15.14 3.58 -3.07
N PRO A 81 -14.39 4.68 -2.93
CA PRO A 81 -13.16 4.86 -3.69
C PRO A 81 -12.07 3.92 -3.19
N LEU A 82 -11.30 3.36 -4.12
CA LEU A 82 -10.18 2.49 -3.81
C LEU A 82 -9.01 2.77 -4.75
N HIS A 83 -7.81 2.86 -4.16
CA HIS A 83 -6.55 2.86 -4.89
C HIS A 83 -5.96 1.48 -4.90
N VAL A 84 -5.49 1.05 -6.07
CA VAL A 84 -4.79 -0.21 -6.27
C VAL A 84 -3.45 0.08 -6.91
N VAL A 85 -2.35 -0.30 -6.26
CA VAL A 85 -1.02 -0.25 -6.85
C VAL A 85 -0.70 -1.61 -7.45
N CYS A 86 -0.41 -1.66 -8.74
CA CYS A 86 -0.08 -2.90 -9.42
C CYS A 86 1.10 -2.77 -10.37
N ALA A 87 1.71 -3.88 -10.74
CA ALA A 87 2.81 -3.95 -11.69
C ALA A 87 2.80 -5.29 -12.44
N ALA A 88 3.48 -5.36 -13.57
CA ALA A 88 3.82 -6.65 -14.18
C ALA A 88 5.06 -7.25 -13.50
N ASP A 89 5.05 -8.54 -13.20
CA ASP A 89 6.29 -9.26 -12.86
C ASP A 89 7.07 -9.67 -14.11
N VAL A 90 8.22 -10.33 -13.90
CA VAL A 90 9.11 -10.82 -14.96
C VAL A 90 8.47 -11.86 -15.88
N ASN A 91 7.37 -12.50 -15.46
CA ASN A 91 6.63 -13.51 -16.22
C ASN A 91 5.34 -12.93 -16.85
N HIS A 92 5.19 -11.60 -16.83
CA HIS A 92 3.98 -10.90 -17.24
C HIS A 92 2.71 -11.35 -16.49
N CYS A 93 2.85 -11.80 -15.23
CA CYS A 93 1.73 -11.90 -14.31
C CYS A 93 1.48 -10.52 -13.66
N LEU A 94 0.22 -10.22 -13.37
CA LEU A 94 -0.15 -9.01 -12.65
C LEU A 94 0.13 -9.19 -11.17
N VAL A 95 0.84 -8.26 -10.56
CA VAL A 95 1.09 -8.25 -9.11
C VAL A 95 0.36 -7.06 -8.53
N VAL A 96 -0.57 -7.32 -7.61
CA VAL A 96 -1.21 -6.28 -6.79
C VAL A 96 -0.31 -6.04 -5.59
N LEU A 97 0.36 -4.89 -5.59
CA LEU A 97 1.35 -4.52 -4.59
C LEU A 97 0.68 -3.94 -3.35
N PHE A 98 -0.35 -3.10 -3.51
CA PHE A 98 -1.09 -2.47 -2.41
C PHE A 98 -2.53 -2.16 -2.84
N ALA A 99 -3.43 -2.08 -1.88
CA ALA A 99 -4.76 -1.50 -2.07
C ALA A 99 -5.18 -0.73 -0.82
N TYR A 100 -5.75 0.47 -0.97
CA TYR A 100 -6.17 1.29 0.17
C TYR A 100 -7.22 2.34 -0.22
N PRO A 101 -8.18 2.69 0.66
CA PRO A 101 -9.04 3.84 0.45
C PRO A 101 -8.23 5.14 0.46
N PRO A 102 -8.39 6.06 -0.51
CA PRO A 102 -7.69 7.33 -0.49
C PRO A 102 -8.16 8.19 0.69
N ALA A 103 -7.21 8.70 1.47
CA ALA A 103 -7.49 9.50 2.65
C ALA A 103 -6.45 10.60 2.86
N LEU A 104 -6.84 11.62 3.65
CA LEU A 104 -5.92 12.61 4.20
C LEU A 104 -4.88 11.94 5.12
N PRO A 105 -3.68 12.52 5.26
CA PRO A 105 -3.23 13.78 4.66
C PRO A 105 -2.70 13.62 3.22
N ILE A 106 -2.57 12.39 2.72
CA ILE A 106 -1.92 12.08 1.43
C ILE A 106 -2.76 12.54 0.23
N TRP A 107 -4.08 12.37 0.33
CA TRP A 107 -5.05 12.65 -0.73
C TRP A 107 -6.04 13.73 -0.28
N LYS A 108 -6.12 14.84 -1.03
CA LYS A 108 -7.14 15.90 -0.83
C LYS A 108 -8.51 15.43 -1.31
N SER A 109 -8.50 14.65 -2.39
CA SER A 109 -9.66 13.97 -2.94
C SER A 109 -9.24 12.59 -3.45
N PRO A 110 -10.17 11.70 -3.82
CA PRO A 110 -9.82 10.36 -4.30
C PRO A 110 -8.89 10.32 -5.52
N THR A 111 -8.72 11.44 -6.24
CA THR A 111 -7.82 11.51 -7.40
C THR A 111 -6.79 12.63 -7.35
N GLU A 112 -6.79 13.46 -6.31
CA GLU A 112 -5.86 14.58 -6.18
C GLU A 112 -5.00 14.45 -4.92
N ARG A 113 -3.68 14.42 -5.12
CA ARG A 113 -2.71 14.41 -4.03
C ARG A 113 -2.67 15.73 -3.27
N ASN A 114 -2.31 15.65 -2.00
CA ASN A 114 -1.92 16.82 -1.23
C ASN A 114 -0.46 17.20 -1.52
N ILE A 115 -0.23 17.97 -2.59
CA ILE A 115 1.11 18.39 -3.03
C ILE A 115 1.64 19.61 -2.24
N SER A 116 0.74 20.48 -1.75
CA SER A 116 1.11 21.79 -1.19
C SER A 116 1.59 21.76 0.25
N GLY A 117 1.39 20.66 0.99
CA GLY A 117 1.84 20.59 2.37
C GLY A 117 1.25 21.66 3.30
N GLU A 118 0.12 22.24 2.91
CA GLU A 118 -0.63 23.21 3.72
C GLU A 118 -1.21 22.56 4.98
N ASP A 119 -1.25 21.22 5.02
CA ASP A 119 -1.47 20.40 6.22
C ASP A 119 -0.29 19.43 6.46
N LYS A 120 0.97 19.90 6.41
CA LYS A 120 2.13 19.09 6.86
C LYS A 120 2.08 18.90 8.37
N MET A 121 1.24 17.99 8.85
CA MET A 121 1.44 17.38 10.18
C MET A 121 2.73 16.54 10.19
N THR A 122 3.29 16.20 9.03
CA THR A 122 4.49 15.38 8.91
C THR A 122 5.51 15.99 7.93
N LYS A 123 6.66 16.40 8.48
CA LYS A 123 7.79 16.91 7.70
C LYS A 123 8.43 15.73 6.94
N SER A 124 8.77 15.95 5.68
CA SER A 124 9.63 15.05 4.91
C SER A 124 10.95 14.85 5.64
N ILE A 125 11.33 13.61 5.93
CA ILE A 125 12.58 13.30 6.64
C ILE A 125 13.61 12.56 5.78
N GLY A 126 13.27 12.22 4.54
CA GLY A 126 14.20 11.56 3.62
C GLY A 126 13.49 10.81 2.50
N THR A 127 14.27 9.94 1.84
CA THR A 127 13.77 9.07 0.77
C THR A 127 13.89 7.60 1.18
N CYS A 128 12.91 6.81 0.75
CA CYS A 128 12.81 5.40 1.04
C CYS A 128 13.97 4.66 0.38
N PHE A 129 14.70 3.85 1.15
CA PHE A 129 15.81 3.05 0.63
C PHE A 129 15.38 2.12 -0.51
N PHE A 130 14.17 1.57 -0.42
CA PHE A 130 13.67 0.58 -1.37
C PHE A 130 13.13 1.16 -2.68
N CYS A 131 12.41 2.29 -2.63
CA CYS A 131 11.75 2.84 -3.81
C CYS A 131 12.14 4.28 -4.16
N GLY A 132 12.87 4.98 -3.29
CA GLY A 132 13.21 6.41 -3.44
C GLY A 132 12.08 7.38 -3.07
N GLY A 133 10.90 6.88 -2.69
CA GLY A 133 9.75 7.70 -2.34
C GLY A 133 9.90 8.47 -1.02
N GLU A 134 9.10 9.51 -0.84
CA GLU A 134 9.14 10.38 0.34
C GLU A 134 8.84 9.62 1.65
N LEU A 135 9.62 9.91 2.69
CA LEU A 135 9.47 9.37 4.03
C LEU A 135 8.90 10.41 4.98
N VAL A 136 7.94 9.99 5.81
CA VAL A 136 7.29 10.80 6.84
C VAL A 136 7.30 10.08 8.17
N GLU A 137 7.43 10.82 9.27
CA GLU A 137 7.27 10.26 10.61
C GLU A 137 5.79 9.99 10.91
N ILE A 138 5.50 8.85 11.52
CA ILE A 138 4.17 8.46 11.97
C ILE A 138 4.25 7.78 13.34
N THR A 139 3.12 7.69 14.02
CA THR A 139 2.94 6.74 15.11
C THR A 139 2.09 5.59 14.59
N VAL A 140 2.67 4.39 14.52
CA VAL A 140 1.92 3.21 14.08
C VAL A 140 0.96 2.81 15.19
N GLY A 141 -0.33 2.70 14.86
CA GLY A 141 -1.36 2.27 15.81
C GLY A 141 -1.05 0.92 16.43
N ASN A 142 -0.82 -0.10 15.59
CA ASN A 142 -0.42 -1.45 15.99
C ASN A 142 0.73 -1.98 15.12
N TYR A 143 1.82 -2.40 15.75
CA TYR A 143 2.91 -3.17 15.14
C TYR A 143 2.87 -4.59 15.70
N TYR A 144 2.57 -5.57 14.84
CA TYR A 144 2.46 -6.97 15.22
C TYR A 144 3.80 -7.66 15.05
N TYR A 145 4.34 -8.21 16.14
CA TYR A 145 5.52 -9.04 16.13
C TYR A 145 5.11 -10.48 16.44
N ARG A 146 5.66 -11.45 15.71
CA ARG A 146 5.47 -12.88 15.99
C ARG A 146 6.83 -13.51 16.19
N TYR A 147 7.08 -14.08 17.36
CA TYR A 147 8.30 -14.80 17.70
C TYR A 147 7.96 -16.15 18.30
N GLU A 148 8.50 -17.22 17.70
CA GLU A 148 8.29 -18.60 18.14
C GLU A 148 6.82 -18.98 18.40
N GLY A 149 5.91 -18.44 17.59
CA GLY A 149 4.46 -18.69 17.70
C GLY A 149 3.71 -17.73 18.62
N GLN A 150 4.40 -16.98 19.50
CA GLN A 150 3.80 -15.94 20.34
C GLN A 150 3.58 -14.65 19.55
N MET A 151 2.37 -14.11 19.60
CA MET A 151 2.05 -12.79 19.04
C MET A 151 2.22 -11.71 20.12
N ILE A 152 2.95 -10.65 19.78
CA ILE A 152 3.10 -9.44 20.58
C ILE A 152 2.53 -8.28 19.78
N VAL A 153 1.58 -7.55 20.38
CA VAL A 153 1.01 -6.33 19.81
C VAL A 153 1.71 -5.13 20.45
N VAL A 154 2.44 -4.37 19.64
CA VAL A 154 3.12 -3.15 20.08
C VAL A 154 2.29 -1.95 19.62
N LYS A 155 1.72 -1.22 20.58
CA LYS A 155 0.90 -0.05 20.30
C LYS A 155 1.70 1.23 20.31
N ASN A 156 1.23 2.23 19.55
CA ASN A 156 1.75 3.59 19.54
C ASN A 156 3.28 3.64 19.29
N LEU A 157 3.77 2.83 18.35
CA LEU A 157 5.19 2.73 18.05
C LEU A 157 5.60 3.88 17.12
N PRO A 158 6.54 4.76 17.52
CA PRO A 158 7.10 5.76 16.61
C PRO A 158 7.78 5.06 15.43
N ALA A 159 7.45 5.47 14.21
CA ALA A 159 7.98 4.88 12.99
C ALA A 159 8.09 5.92 11.88
N ILE A 160 8.66 5.48 10.77
CA ILE A 160 8.80 6.24 9.54
C ILE A 160 8.07 5.46 8.44
N LEU A 161 7.17 6.11 7.71
CA LEU A 161 6.41 5.50 6.62
C LEU A 161 6.84 6.08 5.28
N CYS A 162 7.06 5.20 4.29
CA CYS A 162 7.15 5.63 2.90
C CYS A 162 5.76 5.92 2.32
N GLN A 163 5.53 7.14 1.84
CA GLN A 163 4.23 7.53 1.25
C GLN A 163 3.95 6.89 -0.12
N GLN A 164 4.95 6.23 -0.72
CA GLN A 164 4.81 5.58 -2.03
C GLN A 164 4.63 4.07 -1.95
N CYS A 165 5.49 3.38 -1.18
CA CYS A 165 5.49 1.93 -1.06
C CYS A 165 5.09 1.43 0.33
N GLN A 166 4.70 2.33 1.25
CA GLN A 166 4.24 2.00 2.60
C GLN A 166 5.20 1.19 3.47
N GLU A 167 6.47 1.08 3.07
CA GLU A 167 7.51 0.52 3.93
C GLU A 167 7.56 1.30 5.25
N LYS A 168 7.63 0.55 6.36
CA LYS A 168 7.71 1.11 7.71
C LYS A 168 9.09 0.86 8.29
N TYR A 169 9.76 1.91 8.73
CA TYR A 169 11.04 1.85 9.41
C TYR A 169 10.87 2.26 10.87
N ILE A 170 11.75 1.76 11.73
CA ILE A 170 11.91 2.27 13.10
C ILE A 170 13.37 2.67 13.29
N ASN A 171 13.59 3.75 14.05
CA ASN A 171 14.94 4.15 14.41
C ASN A 171 15.56 3.16 15.41
N ALA A 172 16.89 3.09 15.42
CA ALA A 172 17.62 2.13 16.24
C ALA A 172 17.37 2.31 17.76
N ASP A 173 17.16 3.54 18.22
CA ASP A 173 16.81 3.86 19.61
C ASP A 173 15.42 3.33 19.98
N VAL A 174 14.43 3.48 19.09
CA VAL A 174 13.09 2.89 19.23
C VAL A 174 13.19 1.37 19.27
N GLY A 175 14.00 0.77 18.38
CA GLY A 175 14.26 -0.67 18.36
C GLY A 175 14.90 -1.19 19.65
N LYS A 176 15.91 -0.49 20.19
CA LYS A 176 16.54 -0.82 21.48
C LYS A 176 15.54 -0.75 22.64
N LYS A 177 14.70 0.29 22.66
CA LYS A 177 13.65 0.44 23.68
C LYS A 177 12.64 -0.71 23.59
N LEU A 178 12.20 -1.04 22.37
CA LEU A 178 11.28 -2.15 22.14
C LEU A 178 11.88 -3.48 22.62
N ASN A 179 13.13 -3.78 22.26
CA ASN A 179 13.82 -4.99 22.72
C ASN A 179 13.86 -5.08 24.24
N SER A 180 14.22 -3.98 24.91
CA SER A 180 14.27 -3.92 26.37
C SER A 180 12.90 -4.13 27.05
N LEU A 181 11.80 -3.72 26.40
CA LEU A 181 10.44 -3.97 26.91
C LEU A 181 10.06 -5.45 26.77
N ILE A 182 10.45 -6.07 25.65
CA ILE A 182 10.24 -7.51 25.38
C ILE A 182 11.04 -8.35 26.38
N ASP A 183 12.33 -8.08 26.55
CA ASP A 183 13.23 -8.81 27.47
C ASP A 183 12.73 -8.77 28.91
N ARG A 184 12.23 -7.60 29.35
CA ARG A 184 11.68 -7.40 30.69
C ARG A 184 10.24 -7.90 30.84
N ARG A 185 9.63 -8.41 29.77
CA ARG A 185 8.21 -8.81 29.71
C ARG A 185 7.28 -7.71 30.23
N ALA A 186 7.57 -6.46 29.90
CA ALA A 186 6.83 -5.28 30.36
C ALA A 186 5.50 -5.09 29.56
N PHE A 187 4.67 -6.12 29.52
CA PHE A 187 3.40 -6.12 28.80
C PHE A 187 2.30 -5.43 29.62
N SER A 188 1.52 -4.56 28.98
CA SER A 188 0.44 -3.82 29.64
C SER A 188 -0.90 -4.55 29.65
N GLY A 189 -1.00 -5.71 29.00
CA GLY A 189 -2.24 -6.48 28.86
C GLY A 189 -2.13 -7.58 27.80
N THR A 190 -3.27 -8.17 27.46
CA THR A 190 -3.39 -9.17 26.39
C THR A 190 -4.54 -8.79 25.46
N GLU A 191 -4.46 -9.22 24.20
CA GLU A 191 -5.54 -9.11 23.22
C GLU A 191 -5.87 -10.51 22.69
N THR A 192 -7.15 -10.76 22.46
CA THR A 192 -7.61 -11.98 21.78
C THR A 192 -7.35 -11.86 20.28
N ALA A 193 -6.88 -12.95 19.68
CA ALA A 193 -6.68 -13.03 18.23
C ALA A 193 -7.59 -14.09 17.63
N ASP A 194 -8.32 -13.72 16.59
CA ASP A 194 -9.09 -14.67 15.79
C ASP A 194 -8.15 -15.49 14.90
N VAL A 195 -8.40 -16.80 14.83
CA VAL A 195 -7.59 -17.76 14.07
C VAL A 195 -8.44 -18.39 12.99
N ILE A 196 -7.98 -18.28 11.74
CA ILE A 196 -8.56 -18.95 10.58
C ILE A 196 -7.55 -20.01 10.12
N ASN A 197 -7.98 -21.27 10.08
CA ASN A 197 -7.23 -22.33 9.42
C ASN A 197 -7.59 -22.31 7.93
N TYR A 198 -6.60 -22.07 7.08
CA TYR A 198 -6.78 -22.25 5.64
C TYR A 198 -6.57 -23.72 5.30
N GLU A 199 -7.65 -24.43 4.98
CA GLU A 199 -7.60 -25.79 4.47
C GLU A 199 -7.54 -25.74 2.95
N SER A 200 -6.50 -26.34 2.38
CA SER A 200 -6.22 -26.41 0.93
C SER A 200 -6.90 -27.59 0.26
#